data_AF-A0A839A2T4-F1
#
_entry.id   AF-A0A839A2T4-F1
#
_cell.length_a   1.000
_cell.length_b   1.000
_cell.length_c   1.000
_cell.angle_alpha   90.00
_cell.angle_beta   90.00
_cell.angle_gamma   90.00
#
_symmetry.space_group_name_H-M   'P 1'
#
loop_
_entity.id
_entity.type
_entity.pdbx_description
1 polymer ?
#
loop_
_entity_poly.entity_id
_entity_poly.type
_entity_poly.pdbx_seq_one_letter_code
_entity_poly.pdbx_strand_id
1 'polypeptide(L)'
;MRQLKKLLLSLSLISLIFPIQLVQASEDEEIQEELVLREEVDQDFKQVLDKLEASDNYKIALRYMNVDSNKLLAEGEIIADSISGDARLTFDIYEYGQDDTQSVSTYDIVSYREFSLAYINTINLLTDTGFFEQRYFPKNIQNKLNEYNDYYIAINQDELGSINMNDELIDNLLYFPDLSQVEDISTNNIYQLNDSTIIDMERLEIPRGFYQNSGSFSLNYSLNVDINESDNRHISYDVIPNQQFNITENSRGLTFQSTLSSQITDDLIFSRRMDNQELPEDYQWKSNISTNHVTDKLTKATISINPEVGSYNATLTGLYEQFVLNIFSNKTADIESFNYRLELSMTPTEEKIPEINELNKMTMSEFSYLMESVLTAENQRYDNDTQLLN
;
A
#
# COMPACT_ATOMS: atom_id res chain seq x y z
N MET A 1 -16.62 21.63 11.48
CA MET A 1 -16.78 22.96 12.15
C MET A 1 -16.47 22.91 13.66
N ARG A 2 -15.24 22.54 14.05
CA ARG A 2 -14.70 22.69 15.41
C ARG A 2 -13.23 22.31 15.37
N GLN A 3 -12.34 23.30 15.31
CA GLN A 3 -10.91 23.30 15.77
C GLN A 3 -10.21 24.64 15.45
N LEU A 4 -10.85 25.58 14.74
CA LEU A 4 -10.31 26.95 14.51
C LEU A 4 -10.52 27.92 15.70
N LYS A 5 -10.16 27.52 16.92
CA LYS A 5 -10.18 28.41 18.10
C LYS A 5 -8.96 28.17 18.98
N LYS A 6 -7.81 28.69 18.55
CA LYS A 6 -6.67 29.05 19.42
C LYS A 6 -5.55 29.70 18.59
N LEU A 7 -5.79 30.89 18.06
CA LEU A 7 -4.69 31.81 17.73
C LEU A 7 -5.21 33.24 17.93
N LEU A 8 -4.95 33.81 19.10
CA LEU A 8 -5.34 35.19 19.42
C LEU A 8 -4.32 35.78 20.39
N LEU A 9 -3.50 36.67 19.82
CA LEU A 9 -2.81 37.83 20.38
C LEU A 9 -1.96 37.71 21.67
N SER A 10 -0.68 38.09 21.52
CA SER A 10 -0.09 39.13 22.37
C SER A 10 0.93 39.98 21.60
N LEU A 11 0.50 41.17 21.18
CA LEU A 11 1.38 42.29 20.85
C LEU A 11 1.83 42.96 22.15
N SER A 12 3.13 43.23 22.30
CA SER A 12 3.61 44.30 23.16
C SER A 12 4.76 45.06 22.51
N LEU A 13 4.49 46.34 22.18
CA LEU A 13 5.49 47.34 21.82
C LEU A 13 6.46 47.59 22.97
N ILE A 14 7.76 47.65 22.68
CA ILE A 14 8.71 48.51 23.40
C ILE A 14 9.62 49.20 22.38
N SER A 15 9.50 50.52 22.31
CA SER A 15 10.42 51.42 21.61
C SER A 15 11.61 51.79 22.49
N LEU A 16 12.84 51.78 21.96
CA LEU A 16 13.96 52.63 22.38
C LEU A 16 14.97 52.78 21.23
N ILE A 17 15.27 54.04 20.88
CA ILE A 17 16.13 54.49 19.77
C ILE A 17 17.58 54.64 20.26
N PHE A 18 18.58 54.15 19.50
CA PHE A 18 19.90 54.76 19.21
C PHE A 18 20.70 53.87 18.21
N PRO A 19 21.74 54.37 17.50
CA PRO A 19 21.92 54.11 16.08
C PRO A 19 22.80 52.88 15.81
N ILE A 20 22.21 51.83 15.25
CA ILE A 20 22.88 50.70 14.60
C ILE A 20 22.23 50.54 13.20
N GLN A 21 22.12 51.64 12.45
CA GLN A 21 21.20 51.72 11.29
C GLN A 21 21.67 51.05 10.00
N LEU A 22 22.82 50.37 9.97
CA LEU A 22 23.26 49.63 8.77
C LEU A 22 23.43 48.13 8.96
N VAL A 23 23.48 47.63 10.20
CA VAL A 23 23.55 46.18 10.49
C VAL A 23 22.19 45.66 10.95
N GLN A 24 21.42 46.47 11.69
CA GLN A 24 20.03 46.09 12.05
C GLN A 24 19.10 46.11 10.83
N ALA A 25 19.31 47.01 9.86
CA ALA A 25 18.44 47.06 8.68
C ALA A 25 18.57 45.80 7.81
N SER A 26 19.78 45.22 7.68
CA SER A 26 19.98 43.98 6.93
C SER A 26 19.48 42.75 7.71
N GLU A 27 19.66 42.71 9.03
CA GLU A 27 19.12 41.63 9.87
C GLU A 27 17.58 41.69 9.95
N ASP A 28 16.99 42.89 10.04
CA ASP A 28 15.53 43.08 10.06
C ASP A 28 14.88 42.74 8.70
N GLU A 29 15.57 43.00 7.58
CA GLU A 29 15.13 42.60 6.23
C GLU A 29 15.21 41.07 6.05
N GLU A 30 16.32 40.43 6.46
CA GLU A 30 16.50 38.98 6.38
C GLU A 30 15.47 38.24 7.26
N ILE A 31 15.19 38.73 8.47
CA ILE A 31 14.14 38.20 9.35
C ILE A 31 12.75 38.36 8.72
N GLN A 32 12.47 39.48 8.04
CA GLN A 32 11.18 39.69 7.38
C GLN A 32 11.00 38.78 6.16
N GLU A 33 12.04 38.61 5.34
CA GLU A 33 12.03 37.68 4.21
C GLU A 33 11.83 36.23 4.70
N GLU A 34 12.48 35.84 5.79
CA GLU A 34 12.31 34.52 6.41
C GLU A 34 10.87 34.29 6.88
N LEU A 35 10.26 35.28 7.54
CA LEU A 35 8.88 35.20 8.02
C LEU A 35 7.88 35.10 6.86
N VAL A 36 8.06 35.88 5.80
CA VAL A 36 7.19 35.84 4.61
C VAL A 36 7.26 34.47 3.95
N LEU A 37 8.46 33.92 3.75
CA LEU A 37 8.64 32.60 3.14
C LEU A 37 7.96 31.50 3.96
N ARG A 38 8.03 31.57 5.30
CA ARG A 38 7.36 30.62 6.19
C ARG A 38 5.83 30.72 6.12
N GLU A 39 5.30 31.94 6.15
CA GLU A 39 3.86 32.17 5.99
C GLU A 39 3.34 31.65 4.64
N GLU A 40 4.13 31.78 3.58
CA GLU A 40 3.81 31.26 2.24
C GLU A 40 3.76 29.73 2.23
N VAL A 41 4.78 29.04 2.77
CA VAL A 41 4.82 27.58 2.85
C VAL A 41 3.63 27.02 3.63
N ASP A 42 3.32 27.61 4.79
CA ASP A 42 2.19 27.19 5.62
C ASP A 42 0.84 27.41 4.91
N GLN A 43 0.72 28.49 4.14
CA GLN A 43 -0.47 28.76 3.35
C GLN A 43 -0.60 27.78 2.19
N ASP A 44 0.50 27.45 1.52
CA ASP A 44 0.51 26.51 0.40
C ASP A 44 0.11 25.10 0.86
N PHE A 45 0.68 24.61 1.96
CA PHE A 45 0.27 23.33 2.54
C PHE A 45 -1.22 23.30 2.89
N LYS A 46 -1.72 24.36 3.54
CA LYS A 46 -3.15 24.46 3.89
C LYS A 46 -4.02 24.51 2.64
N GLN A 47 -3.63 25.26 1.61
CA GLN A 47 -4.38 25.35 0.36
C GLN A 47 -4.41 24.01 -0.38
N VAL A 48 -3.30 23.28 -0.41
CA VAL A 48 -3.26 21.94 -1.03
C VAL A 48 -4.12 20.95 -0.24
N LEU A 49 -4.02 20.95 1.09
CA LEU A 49 -4.87 20.11 1.94
C LEU A 49 -6.35 20.45 1.74
N ASP A 50 -6.72 21.73 1.82
CA ASP A 50 -8.09 22.21 1.59
C ASP A 50 -8.59 21.82 0.20
N LYS A 51 -7.74 21.85 -0.84
CA LYS A 51 -8.11 21.42 -2.19
C LYS A 51 -8.31 19.91 -2.31
N LEU A 52 -7.51 19.12 -1.61
CA LEU A 52 -7.67 17.66 -1.60
C LEU A 52 -8.91 17.25 -0.80
N GLU A 53 -9.14 17.88 0.37
CA GLU A 53 -10.34 17.68 1.19
C GLU A 53 -11.63 18.18 0.50
N ALA A 54 -11.55 19.29 -0.24
CA ALA A 54 -12.69 19.82 -0.98
C ALA A 54 -12.94 19.09 -2.32
N SER A 55 -11.98 18.29 -2.78
CA SER A 55 -12.16 17.48 -3.97
C SER A 55 -12.97 16.24 -3.62
N ASP A 56 -14.07 16.02 -4.33
CA ASP A 56 -14.88 14.82 -4.17
C ASP A 56 -14.02 13.56 -4.36
N ASN A 57 -13.06 13.60 -5.29
CA ASN A 57 -12.15 12.50 -5.58
C ASN A 57 -10.68 12.94 -5.57
N TYR A 58 -9.80 12.09 -5.06
CA TYR A 58 -8.36 12.29 -5.17
C TYR A 58 -7.63 10.98 -5.47
N LYS A 59 -6.42 11.12 -6.03
CA LYS A 59 -5.53 10.01 -6.36
C LYS A 59 -4.25 10.13 -5.57
N ILE A 60 -3.80 9.00 -5.02
CA ILE A 60 -2.51 8.81 -4.40
C ILE A 60 -1.73 7.81 -5.24
N ALA A 61 -0.59 8.21 -5.80
CA ALA A 61 0.35 7.29 -6.45
C ALA A 61 1.55 7.04 -5.53
N LEU A 62 2.01 5.79 -5.48
CA LEU A 62 3.10 5.34 -4.61
C LEU A 62 4.11 4.52 -5.41
N ARG A 63 5.41 4.76 -5.19
CA ARG A 63 6.50 3.90 -5.67
C ARG A 63 7.50 3.67 -4.55
N TYR A 64 7.84 2.40 -4.32
CA TYR A 64 8.74 1.98 -3.25
C TYR A 64 9.93 1.22 -3.82
N MET A 65 11.14 1.69 -3.53
CA MET A 65 12.37 1.23 -4.16
C MET A 65 13.48 0.94 -3.16
N ASN A 66 14.27 -0.11 -3.42
CA ASN A 66 15.60 -0.24 -2.83
C ASN A 66 16.60 0.57 -3.67
N VAL A 67 17.21 1.57 -3.04
CA VAL A 67 18.12 2.51 -3.70
C VAL A 67 19.47 1.86 -3.99
N ASP A 68 19.98 1.03 -3.08
CA ASP A 68 21.30 0.42 -3.21
C ASP A 68 21.36 -0.57 -4.38
N SER A 69 20.28 -1.33 -4.59
CA SER A 69 20.15 -2.23 -5.73
C SER A 69 19.48 -1.59 -6.96
N ASN A 70 19.00 -0.35 -6.84
CA ASN A 70 18.15 0.32 -7.84
C ASN A 70 16.98 -0.56 -8.32
N LYS A 71 16.30 -1.24 -7.39
CA LYS A 71 15.16 -2.13 -7.70
C LYS A 71 13.86 -1.54 -7.19
N LEU A 72 12.86 -1.48 -8.07
CA LEU A 72 11.48 -1.24 -7.68
C LEU A 72 10.96 -2.47 -6.93
N LEU A 73 10.29 -2.23 -5.81
CA LEU A 73 9.74 -3.29 -4.94
C LEU A 73 8.22 -3.27 -4.94
N ALA A 74 7.63 -2.08 -5.06
CA ALA A 74 6.21 -1.91 -5.23
C ALA A 74 5.89 -0.62 -5.97
N GLU A 75 4.81 -0.62 -6.73
CA GLU A 75 4.16 0.61 -7.17
C GLU A 75 2.65 0.43 -7.19
N GLY A 76 1.92 1.53 -7.11
CA GLY A 76 0.46 1.45 -7.12
C GLY A 76 -0.19 2.79 -6.99
N GLU A 77 -1.52 2.75 -7.00
CA GLU A 77 -2.35 3.91 -6.82
C GLU A 77 -3.60 3.61 -5.99
N ILE A 78 -4.06 4.64 -5.29
CA ILE A 78 -5.32 4.67 -4.57
C ILE A 78 -6.15 5.79 -5.15
N ILE A 79 -7.35 5.47 -5.62
CA ILE A 79 -8.37 6.45 -5.98
C ILE A 79 -9.41 6.42 -4.87
N ALA A 80 -9.72 7.57 -4.30
CA ALA A 80 -10.66 7.68 -3.20
C ALA A 80 -11.70 8.75 -3.48
N ASP A 81 -12.96 8.45 -3.12
CA ASP A 81 -14.08 9.39 -3.08
C ASP A 81 -14.39 9.70 -1.60
N SER A 82 -14.07 10.92 -1.17
CA SER A 82 -14.23 11.35 0.21
C SER A 82 -15.69 11.57 0.62
N ILE A 83 -16.60 11.74 -0.36
CA ILE A 83 -18.03 11.99 -0.11
C ILE A 83 -18.77 10.68 0.10
N SER A 84 -18.52 9.70 -0.76
CA SER A 84 -19.18 8.39 -0.68
C SER A 84 -18.45 7.40 0.23
N GLY A 85 -17.17 7.66 0.53
CA GLY A 85 -16.29 6.75 1.27
C GLY A 85 -15.84 5.57 0.42
N ASP A 86 -15.89 5.69 -0.91
CA ASP A 86 -15.52 4.62 -1.84
C ASP A 86 -14.01 4.73 -2.15
N ALA A 87 -13.34 3.59 -2.35
CA ALA A 87 -11.94 3.59 -2.80
C ALA A 87 -11.62 2.43 -3.73
N ARG A 88 -10.63 2.64 -4.61
CA ARG A 88 -9.99 1.59 -5.39
C ARG A 88 -8.48 1.63 -5.15
N LEU A 89 -7.93 0.48 -4.79
CA LEU A 89 -6.53 0.29 -4.45
C LEU A 89 -5.93 -0.70 -5.45
N THR A 90 -5.00 -0.23 -6.26
CA THR A 90 -4.27 -1.05 -7.24
C THR A 90 -2.79 -1.05 -6.92
N PHE A 91 -2.18 -2.21 -6.68
CA PHE A 91 -0.78 -2.32 -6.29
C PHE A 91 -0.07 -3.50 -6.96
N ASP A 92 1.09 -3.22 -7.54
CA ASP A 92 2.02 -4.19 -8.08
C ASP A 92 3.20 -4.39 -7.13
N ILE A 93 3.59 -5.65 -6.95
CA ILE A 93 4.74 -6.05 -6.12
C ILE A 93 5.78 -6.72 -7.01
N TYR A 94 7.06 -6.43 -6.78
CA TYR A 94 8.19 -6.98 -7.54
C TYR A 94 9.12 -7.80 -6.64
N GLU A 95 9.67 -8.90 -7.16
CA GLU A 95 10.53 -9.81 -6.39
C GLU A 95 12.00 -9.34 -6.33
N TYR A 96 12.61 -9.51 -5.16
CA TYR A 96 14.02 -9.22 -4.93
C TYR A 96 14.91 -10.29 -5.57
N GLY A 97 15.55 -9.97 -6.71
CA GLY A 97 16.64 -10.80 -7.25
C GLY A 97 16.53 -11.15 -8.73
N GLN A 98 15.36 -11.00 -9.33
CA GLN A 98 15.17 -11.15 -10.78
C GLN A 98 15.51 -9.83 -11.49
N ASP A 99 16.06 -9.93 -12.71
CA ASP A 99 16.20 -8.84 -13.68
C ASP A 99 14.93 -8.84 -14.53
N ASP A 100 13.77 -8.44 -13.99
CA ASP A 100 12.57 -8.36 -14.83
C ASP A 100 11.62 -7.26 -14.38
N THR A 101 11.11 -6.54 -15.37
CA THR A 101 10.15 -5.43 -15.29
C THR A 101 8.72 -5.89 -14.96
N GLN A 102 8.55 -7.15 -14.54
CA GLN A 102 7.25 -7.79 -14.36
C GLN A 102 6.95 -7.94 -12.88
N SER A 103 5.75 -7.53 -12.46
CA SER A 103 5.26 -7.75 -11.10
C SER A 103 5.07 -9.24 -10.84
N VAL A 104 5.33 -9.67 -9.61
CA VAL A 104 5.06 -11.04 -9.13
C VAL A 104 3.69 -11.19 -8.49
N SER A 105 2.98 -10.07 -8.26
CA SER A 105 1.59 -10.06 -7.83
C SER A 105 0.98 -8.70 -8.06
N THR A 106 -0.26 -8.67 -8.57
CA THR A 106 -1.09 -7.47 -8.65
C THR A 106 -2.28 -7.59 -7.69
N TYR A 107 -2.49 -6.55 -6.90
CA TYR A 107 -3.66 -6.34 -6.04
C TYR A 107 -4.59 -5.36 -6.71
N ASP A 108 -5.87 -5.72 -6.80
CA ASP A 108 -6.94 -4.80 -7.18
C ASP A 108 -8.08 -4.99 -6.19
N ILE A 109 -8.33 -3.96 -5.38
CA ILE A 109 -9.30 -3.96 -4.30
C ILE A 109 -10.21 -2.77 -4.52
N VAL A 110 -11.51 -3.01 -4.54
CA VAL A 110 -12.53 -1.96 -4.59
C VAL A 110 -13.34 -2.03 -3.30
N SER A 111 -13.45 -0.90 -2.62
CA SER A 111 -14.23 -0.75 -1.41
C SER A 111 -15.29 0.33 -1.57
N TYR A 112 -16.38 0.17 -0.83
CA TYR A 112 -17.49 1.11 -0.82
C TYR A 112 -17.90 1.43 0.61
N ARG A 113 -18.33 2.68 0.84
CA ARG A 113 -18.85 3.18 2.12
C ARG A 113 -17.90 2.93 3.28
N GLU A 114 -16.73 3.53 3.24
CA GLU A 114 -15.68 3.44 4.26
C GLU A 114 -15.29 1.98 4.54
N PHE A 115 -15.07 1.20 3.47
CA PHE A 115 -14.75 -0.24 3.55
C PHE A 115 -15.82 -1.15 4.19
N SER A 116 -17.05 -0.65 4.36
CA SER A 116 -18.19 -1.48 4.80
C SER A 116 -18.51 -2.63 3.83
N LEU A 117 -18.17 -2.43 2.55
CA LEU A 117 -18.17 -3.43 1.51
C LEU A 117 -16.80 -3.41 0.85
N ALA A 118 -16.16 -4.56 0.72
CA ALA A 118 -14.86 -4.67 0.06
C ALA A 118 -14.86 -5.88 -0.86
N TYR A 119 -14.21 -5.71 -2.01
CA TYR A 119 -14.10 -6.74 -3.03
C TYR A 119 -12.66 -6.77 -3.54
N ILE A 120 -12.13 -7.97 -3.77
CA ILE A 120 -10.75 -8.17 -4.23
C ILE A 120 -10.72 -9.08 -5.45
N ASN A 121 -9.87 -8.77 -6.41
CA ASN A 121 -9.62 -9.61 -7.57
C ASN A 121 -8.71 -10.81 -7.22
N THR A 122 -9.28 -11.77 -6.48
CA THR A 122 -8.55 -12.93 -5.97
C THR A 122 -8.05 -13.86 -7.07
N ILE A 123 -8.79 -14.02 -8.16
CA ILE A 123 -8.42 -14.97 -9.23
C ILE A 123 -7.17 -14.46 -9.96
N ASN A 124 -7.11 -13.15 -10.26
CA ASN A 124 -5.89 -12.54 -10.79
C ASN A 124 -4.72 -12.71 -9.82
N LEU A 125 -4.93 -12.41 -8.53
CA LEU A 125 -3.90 -12.55 -7.51
C LEU A 125 -3.35 -14.00 -7.38
N LEU A 126 -4.22 -15.00 -7.38
CA LEU A 126 -3.80 -16.42 -7.37
C LEU A 126 -3.04 -16.79 -8.65
N THR A 127 -3.44 -16.22 -9.79
CA THR A 127 -2.79 -16.45 -11.08
C THR A 127 -1.38 -15.88 -11.09
N ASP A 128 -1.19 -14.61 -10.70
CA ASP A 128 0.10 -13.92 -10.72
C ASP A 128 1.11 -14.58 -9.78
N THR A 129 0.64 -15.09 -8.64
CA THR A 129 1.48 -15.70 -7.61
C THR A 129 1.83 -17.17 -7.90
N GLY A 130 1.48 -17.67 -9.08
CA GLY A 130 1.78 -19.04 -9.51
C GLY A 130 0.99 -20.12 -8.75
N PHE A 131 -0.10 -19.76 -8.06
CA PHE A 131 -0.91 -20.71 -7.31
C PHE A 131 -1.39 -21.87 -8.20
N PHE A 132 -1.85 -21.58 -9.41
CA PHE A 132 -2.36 -22.60 -10.32
C PHE A 132 -1.27 -23.44 -11.02
N GLU A 133 0.01 -23.11 -10.84
CA GLU A 133 1.15 -23.85 -11.41
C GLU A 133 1.62 -25.03 -10.55
N GLN A 134 1.05 -25.16 -9.34
CA GLN A 134 1.38 -26.25 -8.42
C GLN A 134 1.11 -27.62 -9.06
N ARG A 135 1.98 -28.60 -8.78
CA ARG A 135 2.00 -29.91 -9.48
C ARG A 135 0.70 -30.70 -9.43
N TYR A 136 -0.14 -30.49 -8.42
CA TYR A 136 -1.42 -31.18 -8.28
C TYR A 136 -2.53 -30.54 -9.12
N PHE A 137 -2.39 -29.32 -9.64
CA PHE A 137 -3.39 -28.76 -10.52
C PHE A 137 -3.26 -29.35 -11.94
N PRO A 138 -4.38 -29.61 -12.64
CA PRO A 138 -4.33 -29.95 -14.06
C PRO A 138 -3.68 -28.82 -14.87
N LYS A 139 -2.82 -29.15 -15.84
CA LYS A 139 -2.04 -28.17 -16.62
C LYS A 139 -2.85 -27.05 -17.31
N ASN A 140 -4.14 -27.29 -17.57
CA ASN A 140 -5.02 -26.31 -18.23
C ASN A 140 -5.87 -25.48 -17.26
N ILE A 141 -5.73 -25.65 -15.94
CA ILE A 141 -6.63 -25.02 -14.96
C ILE A 141 -6.58 -23.49 -15.06
N GLN A 142 -5.38 -22.92 -15.21
CA GLN A 142 -5.19 -21.48 -15.31
C GLN A 142 -5.92 -20.90 -16.52
N ASN A 143 -5.81 -21.55 -17.69
CA ASN A 143 -6.53 -21.13 -18.89
C ASN A 143 -8.05 -21.15 -18.72
N LYS A 144 -8.59 -22.03 -17.86
CA LYS A 144 -10.01 -22.08 -17.54
C LYS A 144 -10.42 -20.97 -16.57
N LEU A 145 -9.55 -20.62 -15.64
CA LEU A 145 -9.81 -19.57 -14.65
C LEU A 145 -9.57 -18.16 -15.19
N ASN A 146 -8.76 -18.02 -16.25
CA ASN A 146 -8.48 -16.73 -16.90
C ASN A 146 -9.75 -15.97 -17.35
N GLU A 147 -10.84 -16.67 -17.69
CA GLU A 147 -12.12 -16.01 -18.05
C GLU A 147 -12.78 -15.28 -16.86
N TYR A 148 -12.31 -15.55 -15.64
CA TYR A 148 -12.77 -14.93 -14.40
C TYR A 148 -11.74 -13.97 -13.79
N ASN A 149 -10.65 -13.63 -14.51
CA ASN A 149 -9.64 -12.69 -14.01
C ASN A 149 -10.17 -11.27 -13.77
N ASP A 150 -11.33 -10.92 -14.34
CA ASP A 150 -11.99 -9.63 -14.09
C ASP A 150 -13.06 -9.72 -12.99
N TYR A 151 -13.18 -10.85 -12.29
CA TYR A 151 -14.14 -11.03 -11.22
C TYR A 151 -13.57 -10.64 -9.86
N TYR A 152 -14.40 -9.94 -9.10
CA TYR A 152 -14.11 -9.51 -7.75
C TYR A 152 -14.86 -10.38 -6.74
N ILE A 153 -14.13 -10.91 -5.77
CA ILE A 153 -14.70 -11.72 -4.70
C ILE A 153 -15.05 -10.82 -3.53
N ALA A 154 -16.29 -10.91 -3.06
CA ALA A 154 -16.76 -10.19 -1.89
C ALA A 154 -16.05 -10.69 -0.63
N ILE A 155 -15.51 -9.76 0.15
CA ILE A 155 -14.99 -10.01 1.50
C ILE A 155 -16.18 -10.05 2.46
N ASN A 156 -16.32 -11.14 3.22
CA ASN A 156 -17.44 -11.26 4.14
C ASN A 156 -17.30 -10.27 5.31
N GLN A 157 -18.42 -9.70 5.76
CA GLN A 157 -18.40 -8.74 6.88
C GLN A 157 -17.93 -9.36 8.19
N ASP A 158 -18.18 -10.65 8.40
CA ASP A 158 -17.67 -11.38 9.57
C ASP A 158 -16.15 -11.60 9.50
N GLU A 159 -15.56 -11.51 8.30
CA GLU A 159 -14.12 -11.66 8.00
C GLU A 159 -13.39 -10.30 7.94
N LEU A 160 -14.15 -9.19 7.89
CA LEU A 160 -13.64 -7.85 8.13
C LEU A 160 -13.34 -7.74 9.63
N GLY A 161 -12.05 -7.84 9.98
CA GLY A 161 -11.62 -7.72 11.37
C GLY A 161 -12.14 -6.43 11.98
N SER A 162 -12.96 -6.57 13.02
CA SER A 162 -13.70 -5.49 13.67
C SER A 162 -12.77 -4.35 14.11
N ILE A 163 -12.76 -3.27 13.32
CA ILE A 163 -12.45 -1.92 13.79
C ILE A 163 -13.80 -1.20 13.87
N ASN A 164 -13.98 -0.38 14.93
CA ASN A 164 -14.95 0.70 14.88
C ASN A 164 -14.53 1.56 13.69
N MET A 165 -15.09 1.27 12.50
CA MET A 165 -14.96 2.07 11.30
C MET A 165 -15.39 3.48 11.69
N ASN A 166 -14.44 4.29 12.15
CA ASN A 166 -14.67 5.69 12.38
C ASN A 166 -14.86 6.30 10.99
N ASP A 167 -15.71 7.31 10.90
CA ASP A 167 -16.18 7.92 9.66
C ASP A 167 -15.07 8.67 8.85
N GLU A 168 -13.79 8.30 8.95
CA GLU A 168 -12.62 9.04 8.44
C GLU A 168 -11.47 8.11 7.94
N LEU A 169 -11.75 6.85 7.57
CA LEU A 169 -10.73 5.90 7.11
C LEU A 169 -10.05 6.36 5.81
N ILE A 170 -10.85 6.92 4.90
CA ILE A 170 -10.36 7.53 3.67
C ILE A 170 -9.45 8.71 3.95
N ASP A 171 -9.75 9.55 4.94
CA ASP A 171 -8.90 10.71 5.29
C ASP A 171 -7.51 10.30 5.80
N ASN A 172 -7.40 9.13 6.44
CA ASN A 172 -6.12 8.59 6.90
C ASN A 172 -5.17 8.17 5.76
N LEU A 173 -5.65 8.12 4.51
CA LEU A 173 -4.81 7.88 3.33
C LEU A 173 -3.92 9.10 3.00
N LEU A 174 -4.30 10.29 3.48
CA LEU A 174 -3.54 11.52 3.27
C LEU A 174 -2.25 11.50 4.08
N TYR A 175 -1.15 11.19 3.40
CA TYR A 175 0.18 11.01 3.98
C TYR A 175 1.00 12.31 3.95
N PHE A 176 0.72 13.23 4.87
CA PHE A 176 1.45 14.49 5.03
C PHE A 176 2.46 14.45 6.18
N PRO A 177 3.54 15.27 6.13
CA PRO A 177 4.38 15.49 7.30
C PRO A 177 3.61 16.19 8.42
N ASP A 178 4.14 16.12 9.64
CA ASP A 178 3.60 16.91 10.75
C ASP A 178 3.80 18.40 10.45
N LEU A 179 2.70 19.10 10.16
CA LEU A 179 2.72 20.53 9.80
C LEU A 179 3.36 21.39 10.90
N SER A 180 3.28 20.98 12.17
CA SER A 180 3.95 21.71 13.25
C SER A 180 5.48 21.65 13.17
N GLN A 181 6.03 20.64 12.48
CA GLN A 181 7.46 20.47 12.26
C GLN A 181 7.94 21.20 11.01
N VAL A 182 7.04 21.66 10.14
CA VAL A 182 7.39 22.48 8.96
C VAL A 182 7.95 23.84 9.40
N GLU A 183 7.44 24.39 10.52
CA GLU A 183 7.97 25.60 11.14
C GLU A 183 9.43 25.47 11.59
N ASP A 184 9.95 24.26 11.82
CA ASP A 184 11.34 24.03 12.25
C ASP A 184 12.32 23.92 11.07
N ILE A 185 11.82 23.95 9.83
CA ILE A 185 12.65 23.83 8.62
C ILE A 185 13.41 25.13 8.37
N SER A 186 14.68 25.01 7.99
CA SER A 186 15.51 26.14 7.54
C SER A 186 15.00 26.69 6.22
N THR A 187 14.83 28.01 6.10
CA THR A 187 14.39 28.65 4.85
C THR A 187 15.37 28.49 3.70
N ASN A 188 16.66 28.22 3.98
CA ASN A 188 17.64 27.86 2.94
C ASN A 188 17.29 26.55 2.20
N ASN A 189 16.43 25.73 2.79
CA ASN A 189 15.97 24.47 2.22
C ASN A 189 14.66 24.63 1.44
N ILE A 190 14.13 25.84 1.39
CA ILE A 190 12.83 26.17 0.80
C ILE A 190 13.08 27.09 -0.38
N TYR A 191 12.53 26.75 -1.53
CA TYR A 191 12.63 27.58 -2.73
C TYR A 191 11.44 27.41 -3.65
N GLN A 192 11.13 28.47 -4.39
CA GLN A 192 10.10 28.45 -5.41
C GLN A 192 10.66 27.90 -6.74
N LEU A 193 9.93 26.98 -7.35
CA LEU A 193 10.19 26.47 -8.69
C LEU A 193 8.90 26.44 -9.50
N ASN A 194 8.76 27.40 -10.43
CA ASN A 194 7.52 27.67 -11.15
C ASN A 194 6.39 28.00 -10.15
N ASP A 195 5.24 27.33 -10.25
CA ASP A 195 4.08 27.49 -9.38
C ASP A 195 4.12 26.51 -8.19
N SER A 196 5.32 26.16 -7.70
CA SER A 196 5.49 25.15 -6.67
C SER A 196 6.56 25.50 -5.65
N THR A 197 6.18 25.37 -4.39
CA THR A 197 7.06 25.46 -3.24
C THR A 197 7.78 24.13 -3.07
N ILE A 198 9.11 24.16 -3.12
CA ILE A 198 9.96 22.99 -2.92
C ILE A 198 10.65 23.08 -1.57
N ILE A 199 10.62 21.99 -0.82
CA ILE A 199 11.34 21.81 0.43
C ILE A 199 12.32 20.64 0.22
N ASP A 200 13.62 20.89 0.24
CA ASP A 200 14.65 19.86 0.06
C ASP A 200 15.57 19.80 1.28
N MET A 201 15.58 18.68 1.98
CA MET A 201 16.28 18.51 3.25
C MET A 201 17.11 17.23 3.26
N GLU A 202 18.31 17.32 3.86
CA GLU A 202 19.18 16.17 4.06
C GLU A 202 19.60 15.97 5.52
N ARG A 203 19.45 14.74 6.00
CA ARG A 203 19.95 14.25 7.30
C ARG A 203 19.59 15.15 8.50
N LEU A 204 20.54 15.96 8.97
CA LEU A 204 20.42 16.77 10.17
C LEU A 204 19.45 17.95 9.99
N GLU A 205 19.13 18.28 8.74
CA GLU A 205 18.15 19.30 8.39
C GLU A 205 16.71 18.80 8.54
N ILE A 206 16.50 17.48 8.57
CA ILE A 206 15.16 16.89 8.68
C ILE A 206 14.73 16.92 10.16
N PRO A 207 13.60 17.58 10.50
CA PRO A 207 13.08 17.58 11.85
C PRO A 207 12.85 16.16 12.37
N ARG A 208 13.13 15.94 13.66
CA ARG A 208 12.95 14.62 14.25
C ARG A 208 11.47 14.28 14.30
N GLY A 209 11.09 13.17 13.69
CA GLY A 209 9.70 12.72 13.68
C GLY A 209 8.84 13.44 12.64
N PHE A 210 9.45 13.97 11.57
CA PHE A 210 8.76 14.70 10.50
C PHE A 210 7.55 13.97 9.89
N TYR A 211 7.56 12.63 9.85
CA TYR A 211 6.42 11.77 9.45
C TYR A 211 5.98 10.82 10.57
N GLN A 212 6.23 11.16 11.84
CA GLN A 212 5.88 10.27 12.95
C GLN A 212 4.36 10.23 13.20
N ASN A 213 3.67 11.33 12.90
CA ASN A 213 2.22 11.51 13.10
C ASN A 213 1.44 11.57 11.78
N SER A 214 2.07 11.21 10.66
CA SER A 214 1.40 11.17 9.37
C SER A 214 0.29 10.11 9.37
N GLY A 215 -0.69 10.26 8.47
CA GLY A 215 -1.73 9.26 8.25
C GLY A 215 -1.14 7.85 8.13
N SER A 216 -1.86 6.86 8.67
CA SER A 216 -1.42 5.49 8.64
C SER A 216 -2.51 4.58 8.11
N PHE A 217 -2.11 3.73 7.19
CA PHE A 217 -3.00 2.77 6.56
C PHE A 217 -2.26 1.46 6.43
N SER A 218 -2.74 0.45 7.16
CA SER A 218 -2.28 -0.91 7.00
C SER A 218 -3.41 -1.79 6.50
N LEU A 219 -3.16 -2.48 5.39
CA LEU A 219 -4.03 -3.49 4.82
C LEU A 219 -3.36 -4.85 4.94
N ASN A 220 -4.02 -5.78 5.62
CA ASN A 220 -3.57 -7.15 5.77
C ASN A 220 -4.63 -8.08 5.17
N TYR A 221 -4.27 -8.71 4.06
CA TYR A 221 -5.08 -9.70 3.38
C TYR A 221 -4.53 -11.11 3.64
N SER A 222 -5.41 -12.06 3.91
CA SER A 222 -5.04 -13.46 4.03
C SER A 222 -6.06 -14.33 3.32
N LEU A 223 -5.60 -15.27 2.53
CA LEU A 223 -6.43 -16.30 1.92
C LEU A 223 -5.78 -17.66 2.13
N ASN A 224 -6.47 -18.53 2.86
CA ASN A 224 -6.14 -19.94 2.92
C ASN A 224 -7.16 -20.72 2.09
N VAL A 225 -6.70 -21.63 1.23
CA VAL A 225 -7.56 -22.50 0.43
C VAL A 225 -7.27 -23.94 0.79
N ASP A 226 -8.19 -24.60 1.48
CA ASP A 226 -8.07 -26.03 1.78
C ASP A 226 -8.75 -26.83 0.66
N ILE A 227 -8.04 -27.79 0.06
CA ILE A 227 -8.53 -28.61 -1.04
C ILE A 227 -8.52 -30.09 -0.62
N ASN A 228 -9.71 -30.68 -0.56
CA ASN A 228 -9.91 -32.05 -0.12
C ASN A 228 -10.58 -32.90 -1.21
N GLU A 229 -10.46 -34.23 -1.11
CA GLU A 229 -11.32 -35.13 -1.91
C GLU A 229 -12.77 -34.99 -1.44
N SER A 230 -13.71 -34.88 -2.38
CA SER A 230 -15.12 -34.78 -2.03
C SER A 230 -15.73 -36.16 -1.79
N ASP A 231 -16.54 -36.28 -0.74
CA ASP A 231 -17.40 -37.46 -0.51
C ASP A 231 -18.58 -37.54 -1.52
N ASN A 232 -18.81 -36.47 -2.30
CA ASN A 232 -19.90 -36.40 -3.26
C ASN A 232 -19.56 -37.14 -4.56
N ARG A 233 -20.46 -38.01 -5.05
CA ARG A 233 -20.22 -38.75 -6.30
C ARG A 233 -20.16 -37.89 -7.57
N HIS A 234 -20.62 -36.64 -7.50
CA HIS A 234 -20.71 -35.73 -8.65
C HIS A 234 -19.65 -34.62 -8.66
N ILE A 235 -18.95 -34.43 -7.55
CA ILE A 235 -17.92 -33.42 -7.37
C ILE A 235 -16.67 -34.19 -6.93
N SER A 236 -15.51 -33.91 -7.51
CA SER A 236 -14.28 -34.65 -7.14
C SER A 236 -13.48 -33.97 -6.03
N TYR A 237 -13.80 -32.70 -5.72
CA TYR A 237 -13.03 -31.85 -4.83
C TYR A 237 -13.96 -31.02 -3.95
N ASP A 238 -13.66 -30.92 -2.66
CA ASP A 238 -14.24 -29.89 -1.79
C ASP A 238 -13.20 -28.77 -1.66
N VAL A 239 -13.58 -27.53 -1.99
CA VAL A 239 -12.69 -26.36 -1.93
C VAL A 239 -13.21 -25.42 -0.84
N ILE A 240 -12.44 -25.26 0.23
CA ILE A 240 -12.82 -24.51 1.42
C ILE A 240 -11.90 -23.29 1.54
N PRO A 241 -12.27 -22.14 0.95
CA PRO A 241 -11.54 -20.90 1.13
C PRO A 241 -11.86 -20.26 2.48
N ASN A 242 -10.85 -19.71 3.13
CA ASN A 242 -10.95 -18.89 4.32
C ASN A 242 -10.21 -17.57 4.07
N GLN A 243 -10.98 -16.49 3.97
CA GLN A 243 -10.47 -15.16 3.68
C GLN A 243 -10.49 -14.32 4.95
N GLN A 244 -9.46 -13.51 5.14
CA GLN A 244 -9.40 -12.51 6.20
C GLN A 244 -8.90 -11.20 5.62
N PHE A 245 -9.55 -10.12 6.02
CA PHE A 245 -9.19 -8.79 5.58
C PHE A 245 -9.23 -7.84 6.77
N ASN A 246 -8.08 -7.23 7.06
CA ASN A 246 -7.94 -6.33 8.19
C ASN A 246 -7.34 -5.01 7.72
N ILE A 247 -8.04 -3.92 8.01
CA ILE A 247 -7.49 -2.56 7.88
C ILE A 247 -7.19 -2.07 9.29
N THR A 248 -6.06 -1.39 9.50
CA THR A 248 -5.74 -0.76 10.79
C THR A 248 -5.19 0.65 10.63
N GLU A 249 -5.64 1.59 11.47
CA GLU A 249 -5.23 3.00 11.50
C GLU A 249 -4.06 3.29 12.47
N ASN A 250 -3.60 2.28 13.23
CA ASN A 250 -2.55 2.43 14.25
C ASN A 250 -1.15 2.03 13.77
N SER A 251 -0.97 1.87 12.47
CA SER A 251 0.37 1.68 11.90
C SER A 251 1.16 2.99 11.94
N ARG A 252 2.47 2.92 11.74
CA ARG A 252 3.20 4.05 11.18
C ARG A 252 3.26 3.76 9.68
N GLY A 253 3.22 4.79 8.83
CA GLY A 253 3.37 4.57 7.39
C GLY A 253 2.21 3.85 6.71
N LEU A 254 2.49 3.41 5.48
CA LEU A 254 1.63 2.60 4.64
C LEU A 254 2.18 1.17 4.67
N THR A 255 1.32 0.20 4.99
CA THR A 255 1.72 -1.21 5.08
C THR A 255 0.73 -2.10 4.35
N PHE A 256 1.23 -2.90 3.41
CA PHE A 256 0.44 -3.87 2.66
C PHE A 256 1.03 -5.25 2.91
N GLN A 257 0.24 -6.13 3.53
CA GLN A 257 0.62 -7.50 3.77
C GLN A 257 -0.38 -8.42 3.13
N SER A 258 0.13 -9.49 2.54
CA SER A 258 -0.68 -10.52 1.94
C SER A 258 -0.08 -11.88 2.21
N THR A 259 -0.93 -12.81 2.64
CA THR A 259 -0.57 -14.22 2.80
C THR A 259 -1.55 -15.07 2.01
N LEU A 260 -1.00 -15.88 1.11
CA LEU A 260 -1.75 -16.89 0.38
C LEU A 260 -1.20 -18.25 0.80
N SER A 261 -2.08 -19.15 1.19
CA SER A 261 -1.70 -20.52 1.51
C SER A 261 -2.71 -21.52 0.98
N SER A 262 -2.24 -22.74 0.75
CA SER A 262 -3.10 -23.87 0.48
C SER A 262 -2.58 -25.10 1.19
N GLN A 263 -3.52 -25.89 1.70
CA GLN A 263 -3.26 -27.22 2.25
C GLN A 263 -4.03 -28.25 1.45
N ILE A 264 -3.42 -29.42 1.25
CA ILE A 264 -3.98 -30.49 0.45
C ILE A 264 -3.87 -31.79 1.23
N THR A 265 -4.97 -32.54 1.29
CA THR A 265 -4.97 -33.84 1.95
C THR A 265 -4.13 -34.88 1.21
N ASP A 266 -3.40 -35.69 1.96
CA ASP A 266 -2.63 -36.84 1.48
C ASP A 266 -3.44 -37.74 0.52
N ASP A 267 -4.70 -37.99 0.81
CA ASP A 267 -5.59 -38.85 0.02
C ASP A 267 -5.75 -38.34 -1.44
N LEU A 268 -5.82 -37.03 -1.63
CA LEU A 268 -5.86 -36.38 -2.94
C LEU A 268 -4.54 -36.54 -3.71
N ILE A 269 -3.42 -36.50 -2.99
CA ILE A 269 -2.08 -36.65 -3.56
C ILE A 269 -1.84 -38.09 -4.01
N PHE A 270 -2.31 -39.07 -3.21
CA PHE A 270 -2.19 -40.49 -3.52
C PHE A 270 -3.12 -40.94 -4.66
N SER A 271 -4.34 -40.40 -4.75
CA SER A 271 -5.29 -40.76 -5.81
C SER A 271 -4.82 -40.35 -7.21
N ARG A 272 -4.02 -39.27 -7.31
CA ARG A 272 -3.45 -38.79 -8.58
C ARG A 272 -2.20 -39.54 -9.08
N ARG A 273 -1.83 -40.66 -8.46
CA ARG A 273 -0.68 -41.49 -8.85
C ARG A 273 0.57 -40.66 -9.13
N MET A 274 0.92 -39.78 -8.20
CA MET A 274 2.29 -39.24 -8.09
C MET A 274 3.24 -40.39 -7.68
N ASP A 275 3.27 -41.47 -8.45
CA ASP A 275 4.02 -42.68 -8.17
C ASP A 275 5.52 -42.32 -8.21
N ASN A 276 6.14 -42.29 -7.02
CA ASN A 276 7.58 -42.04 -6.80
C ASN A 276 8.10 -40.61 -7.05
N GLN A 277 7.25 -39.58 -6.99
CA GLN A 277 7.71 -38.18 -6.97
C GLN A 277 7.54 -37.59 -5.57
N GLU A 278 8.44 -36.68 -5.18
CA GLU A 278 8.32 -35.92 -3.92
C GLU A 278 6.89 -35.37 -3.77
N LEU A 279 6.29 -35.63 -2.61
CA LEU A 279 4.98 -35.08 -2.26
C LEU A 279 5.02 -33.56 -2.52
N PRO A 280 4.03 -32.99 -3.24
CA PRO A 280 3.98 -31.55 -3.44
C PRO A 280 3.94 -30.86 -2.07
N GLU A 281 4.83 -29.89 -1.86
CA GLU A 281 4.81 -29.07 -0.65
C GLU A 281 3.55 -28.20 -0.64
N ASP A 282 3.03 -27.91 0.56
CA ASP A 282 1.98 -26.91 0.76
C ASP A 282 2.43 -25.59 0.14
N TYR A 283 1.53 -24.94 -0.59
CA TYR A 283 1.83 -23.64 -1.15
C TYR A 283 1.73 -22.56 -0.09
N GLN A 284 2.78 -21.74 -0.04
CA GLN A 284 2.82 -20.55 0.77
C GLN A 284 3.44 -19.42 -0.05
N TRP A 285 2.71 -18.33 -0.14
CA TRP A 285 3.20 -17.10 -0.70
C TRP A 285 2.92 -15.98 0.29
N LYS A 286 3.91 -15.12 0.50
CA LYS A 286 3.80 -13.99 1.42
C LYS A 286 4.45 -12.78 0.79
N SER A 287 3.75 -11.66 0.90
CA SER A 287 4.32 -10.35 0.63
C SER A 287 4.07 -9.42 1.80
N ASN A 288 5.05 -8.56 2.05
CA ASN A 288 4.98 -7.50 3.04
C ASN A 288 5.72 -6.29 2.49
N ILE A 289 4.98 -5.24 2.20
CA ILE A 289 5.49 -3.91 1.88
C ILE A 289 5.18 -3.03 3.08
N SER A 290 6.21 -2.41 3.66
CA SER A 290 6.03 -1.41 4.71
C SER A 290 6.93 -0.22 4.46
N THR A 291 6.33 0.97 4.43
CA THR A 291 7.08 2.22 4.23
C THR A 291 7.78 2.71 5.50
N ASN A 292 7.54 2.06 6.64
CA ASN A 292 8.18 2.38 7.93
C ASN A 292 9.69 2.37 7.89
N HIS A 293 10.25 1.49 7.05
CA HIS A 293 11.69 1.41 6.81
C HIS A 293 12.29 2.72 6.29
N VAL A 294 11.49 3.56 5.63
CA VAL A 294 11.89 4.88 5.13
C VAL A 294 11.64 5.95 6.19
N THR A 295 10.43 5.98 6.75
CA THR A 295 9.92 7.14 7.49
C THR A 295 10.44 7.20 8.93
N ASP A 296 10.84 6.07 9.51
CA ASP A 296 11.46 6.04 10.86
C ASP A 296 12.87 6.66 10.89
N LYS A 297 13.63 6.53 9.79
CA LYS A 297 15.03 6.98 9.68
C LYS A 297 15.29 7.68 8.36
N LEU A 298 14.60 8.79 8.13
CA LEU A 298 14.78 9.63 6.95
C LEU A 298 16.22 10.16 6.87
N THR A 299 16.81 10.07 5.68
CA THR A 299 18.11 10.61 5.33
C THR A 299 18.02 11.71 4.29
N LYS A 300 16.96 11.72 3.48
CA LYS A 300 16.62 12.78 2.53
C LYS A 300 15.11 12.90 2.40
N ALA A 301 14.60 14.13 2.34
CA ALA A 301 13.21 14.42 2.07
C ALA A 301 13.11 15.59 1.11
N THR A 302 12.49 15.36 -0.05
CA THR A 302 12.16 16.40 -1.02
C THR A 302 10.64 16.45 -1.16
N ILE A 303 10.03 17.58 -0.80
CA ILE A 303 8.59 17.82 -0.92
C ILE A 303 8.36 18.91 -1.95
N SER A 304 7.35 18.74 -2.79
CA SER A 304 6.89 19.72 -3.77
C SER A 304 5.40 19.93 -3.60
N ILE A 305 5.00 21.19 -3.45
CA ILE A 305 3.63 21.61 -3.16
C ILE A 305 3.22 22.58 -4.25
N ASN A 306 2.15 22.26 -4.97
CA ASN A 306 1.57 23.15 -5.96
C ASN A 306 0.17 23.54 -5.53
N PRO A 307 -0.01 24.74 -4.92
CA PRO A 307 -1.30 25.20 -4.47
C PRO A 307 -2.26 25.44 -5.64
N GLU A 308 -1.80 25.81 -6.84
CA GLU A 308 -2.67 26.09 -8.00
C GLU A 308 -3.46 24.85 -8.44
N VAL A 309 -2.80 23.69 -8.53
CA VAL A 309 -3.46 22.43 -8.94
C VAL A 309 -3.81 21.51 -7.76
N GLY A 310 -3.47 21.87 -6.53
CA GLY A 310 -3.72 21.05 -5.34
C GLY A 310 -2.84 19.79 -5.27
N SER A 311 -1.61 19.85 -5.80
CA SER A 311 -0.71 18.70 -5.83
C SER A 311 0.28 18.72 -4.68
N TYR A 312 0.46 17.56 -4.05
CA TYR A 312 1.52 17.29 -3.09
C TYR A 312 2.36 16.11 -3.59
N ASN A 313 3.68 16.29 -3.66
CA ASN A 313 4.60 15.22 -4.03
C ASN A 313 5.71 15.13 -2.99
N ALA A 314 6.05 13.92 -2.57
CA ALA A 314 7.13 13.67 -1.63
C ALA A 314 8.05 12.56 -2.12
N THR A 315 9.34 12.83 -2.12
CA THR A 315 10.40 11.84 -2.33
C THR A 315 11.17 11.69 -1.03
N LEU A 316 10.96 10.57 -0.35
CA LEU A 316 11.52 10.27 0.97
C LEU A 316 12.53 9.15 0.82
N THR A 317 13.75 9.35 1.30
CA THR A 317 14.78 8.30 1.37
C THR A 317 15.13 8.07 2.83
N GLY A 318 15.21 6.81 3.24
CA GLY A 318 15.51 6.42 4.61
C GLY A 318 16.31 5.14 4.72
N LEU A 319 16.80 4.86 5.93
CA LEU A 319 17.68 3.74 6.24
C LEU A 319 16.98 2.65 7.03
N TYR A 320 16.94 1.45 6.46
CA TYR A 320 16.62 0.23 7.17
C TYR A 320 17.92 -0.42 7.69
N GLU A 321 17.93 -0.86 8.94
CA GLU A 321 19.10 -1.52 9.52
C GLU A 321 18.68 -2.86 10.12
N GLN A 322 19.38 -3.92 9.73
CA GLN A 322 19.20 -5.27 10.26
C GLN A 322 20.45 -5.72 11.02
N PHE A 323 20.24 -6.24 12.22
CA PHE A 323 21.30 -6.82 13.05
C PHE A 323 21.39 -8.31 12.80
N VAL A 324 22.53 -8.76 12.27
CA VAL A 324 22.82 -10.19 12.11
C VAL A 324 23.72 -10.62 13.26
N LEU A 325 23.10 -11.23 14.27
CA LEU A 325 23.80 -11.84 15.39
C LEU A 325 24.36 -13.21 14.95
N ASN A 326 25.66 -13.27 14.69
CA ASN A 326 26.35 -14.54 14.47
C ASN A 326 27.26 -14.86 15.66
N ILE A 327 26.70 -15.54 16.65
CA ILE A 327 27.42 -15.96 17.87
C ILE A 327 28.52 -17.01 17.60
N PHE A 328 28.63 -17.53 16.38
CA PHE A 328 29.63 -18.52 15.98
C PHE A 328 30.73 -17.94 15.08
N SER A 329 30.65 -16.65 14.72
CA SER A 329 31.69 -15.95 13.97
C SER A 329 32.61 -15.17 14.91
N ASN A 330 33.84 -14.88 14.46
CA ASN A 330 34.79 -14.04 15.21
C ASN A 330 34.33 -12.57 15.37
N LYS A 331 33.22 -12.20 14.72
CA LYS A 331 32.48 -10.96 14.93
C LYS A 331 31.14 -11.27 15.59
N THR A 332 30.89 -10.66 16.74
CA THR A 332 29.70 -10.92 17.57
C THR A 332 28.39 -10.41 16.94
N ALA A 333 28.47 -9.41 16.06
CA ALA A 333 27.35 -8.88 15.30
C ALA A 333 27.86 -8.13 14.06
N ASP A 334 27.19 -8.30 12.92
CA ASP A 334 27.31 -7.43 11.76
C ASP A 334 25.99 -6.65 11.60
N ILE A 335 26.09 -5.39 11.14
CA ILE A 335 24.93 -4.52 10.84
C ILE A 335 24.90 -4.38 9.32
N GLU A 336 23.76 -4.72 8.73
CA GLU A 336 23.47 -4.45 7.32
C GLU A 336 22.50 -3.27 7.26
N SER A 337 22.84 -2.26 6.45
CA SER A 337 22.04 -1.07 6.26
C SER A 337 21.64 -0.96 4.80
N PHE A 338 20.36 -0.69 4.55
CA PHE A 338 19.79 -0.58 3.22
C PHE A 338 19.04 0.75 3.08
N ASN A 339 19.27 1.46 1.98
CA ASN A 339 18.57 2.67 1.63
C ASN A 339 17.31 2.33 0.84
N TYR A 340 16.17 2.81 1.32
CA TYR A 340 14.90 2.70 0.64
C TYR A 340 14.38 4.09 0.27
N ARG A 341 13.70 4.18 -0.87
CA ARG A 341 13.04 5.40 -1.34
C ARG A 341 11.55 5.17 -1.52
N LEU A 342 10.77 6.08 -0.98
CA LEU A 342 9.33 6.19 -1.16
C LEU A 342 9.03 7.45 -1.96
N GLU A 343 8.40 7.30 -3.12
CA GLU A 343 7.86 8.39 -3.93
C GLU A 343 6.34 8.38 -3.75
N LEU A 344 5.77 9.51 -3.34
CA LEU A 344 4.34 9.73 -3.14
C LEU A 344 3.89 10.93 -3.97
N SER A 345 2.73 10.80 -4.60
CA SER A 345 2.06 11.89 -5.31
C SER A 345 0.59 11.89 -4.95
N MET A 346 0.05 13.05 -4.56
CA MET A 346 -1.36 13.24 -4.22
C MET A 346 -1.92 14.39 -5.04
N THR A 347 -3.02 14.15 -5.72
CA THR A 347 -3.68 15.13 -6.59
C THR A 347 -5.19 14.91 -6.63
N PRO A 348 -6.00 15.98 -6.77
CA PRO A 348 -7.39 15.85 -7.20
C PRO A 348 -7.48 15.04 -8.51
N THR A 349 -8.55 14.28 -8.68
CA THR A 349 -8.74 13.46 -9.89
C THR A 349 -10.19 13.49 -10.37
N GLU A 350 -10.39 13.34 -11.67
CA GLU A 350 -11.71 13.07 -12.28
C GLU A 350 -11.91 11.58 -12.56
N GLU A 351 -10.92 10.75 -12.24
CA GLU A 351 -10.98 9.30 -12.39
C GLU A 351 -12.08 8.71 -11.49
N LYS A 352 -12.88 7.81 -12.06
CA LYS A 352 -14.04 7.24 -11.37
C LYS A 352 -13.73 5.86 -10.81
N ILE A 353 -14.17 5.64 -9.59
CA ILE A 353 -14.29 4.31 -9.01
C ILE A 353 -15.51 3.65 -9.66
N PRO A 354 -15.39 2.41 -10.18
CA PRO A 354 -16.53 1.69 -10.76
C PRO A 354 -17.68 1.57 -9.76
N GLU A 355 -18.93 1.72 -10.20
CA GLU A 355 -20.07 1.51 -9.32
C GLU A 355 -20.19 0.02 -8.92
N ILE A 356 -20.74 -0.26 -7.73
CA ILE A 356 -20.87 -1.63 -7.19
C ILE A 356 -21.69 -2.62 -8.07
N ASN A 357 -22.53 -2.08 -8.96
CA ASN A 357 -23.33 -2.82 -9.95
C ASN A 357 -22.58 -3.04 -11.28
N GLU A 358 -21.49 -2.31 -11.53
CA GLU A 358 -20.63 -2.45 -12.70
C GLU A 358 -19.55 -3.52 -12.50
N LEU A 359 -19.24 -3.87 -11.24
CA LEU A 359 -18.32 -4.96 -10.92
C LEU A 359 -18.89 -6.34 -11.25
N ASN A 360 -18.12 -7.14 -11.98
CA ASN A 360 -18.33 -8.59 -12.06
C ASN A 360 -18.00 -9.18 -10.68
N LYS A 361 -19.01 -9.53 -9.89
CA LYS A 361 -18.82 -9.94 -8.50
C LYS A 361 -19.26 -11.36 -8.24
N MET A 362 -18.57 -12.03 -7.33
CA MET A 362 -18.96 -13.31 -6.77
C MET A 362 -18.78 -13.32 -5.26
N THR A 363 -19.61 -14.09 -4.57
CA THR A 363 -19.43 -14.44 -3.16
C THR A 363 -18.32 -15.47 -3.00
N MET A 364 -17.79 -15.60 -1.79
CA MET A 364 -16.80 -16.64 -1.47
C MET A 364 -17.34 -18.06 -1.74
N SER A 365 -18.64 -18.30 -1.52
CA SER A 365 -19.28 -19.59 -1.82
C SER A 365 -19.38 -19.85 -3.33
N GLU A 366 -19.66 -18.82 -4.13
CA GLU A 366 -19.64 -18.94 -5.60
C GLU A 366 -18.23 -19.17 -6.13
N PHE A 367 -17.21 -18.57 -5.51
CA PHE A 367 -15.81 -18.86 -5.80
C PHE A 367 -15.43 -20.30 -5.49
N SER A 368 -15.79 -20.79 -4.30
CA SER A 368 -15.61 -22.20 -3.92
C SER A 368 -16.26 -23.13 -4.95
N TYR A 369 -17.53 -22.91 -5.28
CA TYR A 369 -18.24 -23.70 -6.28
C TYR A 369 -17.60 -23.64 -7.68
N LEU A 370 -17.13 -22.47 -8.11
CA LEU A 370 -16.40 -22.30 -9.36
C LEU A 370 -15.14 -23.18 -9.36
N MET A 371 -14.31 -23.06 -8.32
CA MET A 371 -13.09 -23.82 -8.16
C MET A 371 -13.36 -25.34 -8.19
N GLU A 372 -14.35 -25.81 -7.42
CA GLU A 372 -14.77 -27.22 -7.40
C GLU A 372 -15.22 -27.72 -8.78
N SER A 373 -16.02 -26.91 -9.48
CA SER A 373 -16.56 -27.23 -10.79
C SER A 373 -15.47 -27.36 -11.85
N VAL A 374 -14.54 -26.41 -11.89
CA VAL A 374 -13.44 -26.42 -12.86
C VAL A 374 -12.47 -27.57 -12.57
N LEU A 375 -12.12 -27.79 -11.29
CA LEU A 375 -11.24 -28.89 -10.89
C LEU A 375 -11.85 -30.26 -11.21
N THR A 376 -13.14 -30.44 -10.91
CA THR A 376 -13.88 -31.68 -11.21
C THR A 376 -13.92 -31.95 -12.72
N ALA A 377 -14.23 -30.94 -13.53
CA ALA A 377 -14.33 -31.09 -14.98
C ALA A 377 -12.98 -31.47 -15.61
N GLU A 378 -11.89 -30.81 -15.21
CA GLU A 378 -10.56 -31.12 -15.73
C GLU A 378 -10.04 -32.49 -15.25
N ASN A 379 -10.41 -32.92 -14.04
CA ASN A 379 -10.06 -34.26 -13.55
C ASN A 379 -10.77 -35.38 -14.34
N GLN A 380 -12.08 -35.24 -14.57
CA GLN A 380 -12.84 -36.21 -15.38
C GLN A 380 -12.31 -36.30 -16.80
N ARG A 381 -11.84 -35.17 -17.37
CA ARG A 381 -11.22 -35.16 -18.70
C ARG A 381 -9.90 -35.94 -18.71
N TYR A 382 -9.05 -35.74 -17.70
CA TYR A 382 -7.80 -36.48 -17.56
C TYR A 382 -8.01 -38.00 -17.48
N ASP A 383 -9.00 -38.44 -16.70
CA ASP A 383 -9.34 -39.87 -16.58
C ASP A 383 -9.81 -40.46 -17.91
N ASN A 384 -10.65 -39.74 -18.66
CA ASN A 384 -11.14 -40.18 -19.97
C ASN A 384 -10.01 -40.28 -21.00
N ASP A 385 -9.11 -39.29 -21.05
CA ASP A 385 -7.98 -39.30 -21.98
C ASP A 385 -6.97 -40.43 -21.65
N THR A 386 -6.81 -40.76 -20.36
CA THR A 386 -5.93 -41.85 -19.90
C THR A 386 -6.53 -43.24 -20.15
N GLN A 387 -7.86 -43.37 -20.10
CA GLN A 387 -8.56 -44.61 -20.46
C GLN A 387 -8.57 -44.89 -21.97
N LEU A 388 -8.43 -43.87 -22.82
CA LEU A 388 -8.34 -44.03 -24.28
C LEU A 388 -6.93 -44.39 -24.78
N LEU A 389 -5.92 -44.25 -23.92
CA LEU A 389 -4.51 -44.56 -24.22
C LEU A 389 -4.05 -45.92 -23.70
N ASN A 390 -4.89 -46.62 -22.94
CA ASN A 390 -4.71 -48.00 -22.47
C ASN A 390 -5.72 -48.93 -23.14
#